data_AF-A0A8T5MKU5-F1
#
_entry.id   AF-A0A8T5MKU5-F1
#
_cell.length_a   1.000
_cell.length_b   1.000
_cell.length_c   1.000
_cell.angle_alpha   90.00
_cell.angle_beta   90.00
_cell.angle_gamma   90.00
#
_symmetry.space_group_name_H-M   'P 1'
#
loop_
_entity.id
_entity.type
_entity.pdbx_description
1 polymer ?
#
loop_
_entity_poly.entity_id
_entity_poly.type
_entity_poly.pdbx_seq_one_letter_code
_entity_poly.pdbx_strand_id
1 'polypeptide(L)'
;MMDAAETGIIIIVAALYVALSYKEPKKAKEALNYSYNMGLDVFILFTSGIAIVGAMMVLVPENIVISTLGRETGLWGILIGVAIGSMLPAGGYIRLPVVLALLTLGAGVGTVVAILATRSLLYLPQSIGFFGARVEAILTPSFLLSGFSAGLFAHFIAGIFL
;
A
#
# COMPACT_ATOMS: atom_id res chain seq x y z
N MET A 1 -9.21 20.73 7.84
CA MET A 1 -9.99 21.73 7.07
C MET A 1 -9.94 21.29 5.64
N MET A 2 -11.09 21.03 5.00
CA MET A 2 -11.10 20.64 3.59
C MET A 2 -10.74 21.84 2.73
N ASP A 3 -9.95 21.62 1.70
CA ASP A 3 -9.56 22.68 0.78
C ASP A 3 -10.70 23.04 -0.20
N ALA A 4 -10.51 24.13 -0.94
CA ALA A 4 -11.51 24.59 -1.91
C ALA A 4 -11.73 23.59 -3.07
N ALA A 5 -10.72 22.78 -3.39
CA ALA A 5 -10.79 21.79 -4.46
C ALA A 5 -11.61 20.56 -4.03
N GLU A 6 -11.35 20.03 -2.84
CA GLU A 6 -12.10 18.94 -2.20
C GLU A 6 -13.58 19.28 -2.05
N THR A 7 -13.86 20.50 -1.59
CA THR A 7 -15.23 21.00 -1.44
C THR A 7 -15.92 21.10 -2.81
N GLY A 8 -15.22 21.58 -3.84
CA GLY A 8 -15.72 21.64 -5.21
C GLY A 8 -16.04 20.26 -5.78
N ILE A 9 -15.17 19.28 -5.58
CA ILE A 9 -15.38 17.89 -6.01
C ILE A 9 -16.65 17.32 -5.38
N ILE A 10 -16.85 17.51 -4.07
CA ILE A 10 -18.04 16.98 -3.37
C ILE A 10 -19.33 17.58 -3.91
N ILE A 11 -19.35 18.90 -4.16
CA ILE A 11 -20.53 19.58 -4.70
C ILE A 11 -20.86 19.02 -6.10
N ILE A 12 -19.85 18.81 -6.94
CA ILE A 12 -20.04 18.23 -8.29
C ILE A 12 -20.59 16.80 -8.20
N VAL A 13 -20.01 15.96 -7.35
CA VAL A 13 -20.47 14.57 -7.15
C VAL A 13 -21.90 14.55 -6.62
N ALA A 14 -22.24 15.41 -5.65
CA ALA A 14 -23.60 15.54 -5.12
C ALA A 14 -24.59 15.96 -6.20
N ALA A 15 -24.24 16.96 -7.02
CA ALA A 15 -25.09 17.41 -8.14
C ALA A 15 -25.30 16.30 -9.19
N LEU A 16 -24.27 15.51 -9.49
CA LEU A 16 -24.38 14.35 -10.40
C LEU A 16 -25.33 13.27 -9.86
N TYR A 17 -25.23 12.93 -8.57
CA TYR A 17 -26.14 11.97 -7.95
C TYR A 17 -27.58 12.49 -7.90
N VAL A 18 -27.79 13.77 -7.61
CA VAL A 18 -29.11 14.41 -7.64
C VAL A 18 -29.69 14.39 -9.06
N ALA A 19 -28.90 14.77 -10.08
CA ALA A 19 -29.32 14.73 -11.48
C ALA A 19 -29.65 13.30 -11.95
N LEU A 20 -28.86 12.30 -11.54
CA LEU A 20 -29.12 10.89 -11.83
C LEU A 20 -30.40 10.40 -11.13
N SER A 21 -30.68 10.87 -9.91
CA SER A 21 -31.88 10.53 -9.16
C SER A 21 -33.15 11.01 -9.85
N TYR A 22 -33.09 12.16 -10.54
CA TYR A 22 -34.22 12.67 -11.35
C TYR A 22 -34.40 11.90 -12.67
N LYS A 23 -33.32 11.47 -13.33
CA LYS A 23 -33.41 10.75 -14.62
C LYS A 23 -33.71 9.27 -14.46
N GLU A 24 -32.99 8.59 -13.57
CA GLU A 24 -33.06 7.15 -13.38
C GLU A 24 -32.93 6.78 -11.89
N PRO A 25 -34.02 6.91 -11.11
CA PRO A 25 -33.97 6.75 -9.65
C PRO A 25 -33.51 5.34 -9.21
N LYS A 26 -33.78 4.31 -10.00
CA LYS A 26 -33.31 2.94 -9.71
C LYS A 26 -31.78 2.83 -9.80
N LYS A 27 -31.18 3.35 -10.88
CA LYS A 27 -29.72 3.35 -11.06
C LYS A 27 -29.03 4.27 -10.05
N ALA A 28 -29.63 5.40 -9.69
CA ALA A 28 -29.12 6.28 -8.65
C ALA A 28 -29.01 5.56 -7.30
N LYS A 29 -30.06 4.82 -6.90
CA LYS A 29 -30.06 4.04 -5.65
C LYS A 29 -29.05 2.91 -5.68
N GLU A 30 -28.90 2.23 -6.80
CA GLU A 30 -27.92 1.17 -6.98
C GLU A 30 -26.48 1.70 -6.90
N ALA A 31 -26.18 2.80 -7.59
CA ALA A 31 -24.88 3.47 -7.54
C ALA A 31 -24.53 3.97 -6.13
N LEU A 32 -25.51 4.50 -5.39
CA LEU A 32 -25.34 4.89 -3.98
C LEU A 32 -25.01 3.68 -3.11
N ASN A 33 -25.72 2.56 -3.27
CA ASN A 33 -25.44 1.33 -2.52
C ASN A 33 -24.04 0.79 -2.83
N TYR A 34 -23.63 0.78 -4.10
CA TYR A 34 -22.27 0.39 -4.49
C TYR A 34 -21.23 1.29 -3.84
N SER A 35 -21.43 2.61 -3.91
CA SER A 35 -20.50 3.59 -3.32
C SER A 35 -20.43 3.46 -1.80
N TYR A 36 -21.56 3.22 -1.13
CA TYR A 36 -21.63 3.01 0.30
C TYR A 36 -20.88 1.75 0.75
N ASN A 37 -21.13 0.61 0.10
CA ASN A 37 -20.45 -0.64 0.41
C ASN A 37 -18.94 -0.54 0.14
N MET A 38 -18.55 0.04 -0.99
CA MET A 38 -17.14 0.28 -1.31
C MET A 38 -16.49 1.21 -0.28
N GLY A 39 -17.20 2.23 0.19
CA GLY A 39 -16.75 3.12 1.27
C GLY A 39 -16.53 2.38 2.58
N LEU A 40 -17.44 1.48 2.96
CA LEU A 40 -17.28 0.62 4.14
C LEU A 40 -16.08 -0.32 4.00
N ASP A 41 -15.91 -0.96 2.85
CA ASP A 41 -14.77 -1.85 2.59
C ASP A 41 -13.43 -1.10 2.75
N VAL A 42 -13.33 0.09 2.16
CA VAL A 42 -12.14 0.95 2.29
C VAL A 42 -11.94 1.38 3.74
N PHE A 43 -13.00 1.76 4.45
CA PHE A 43 -12.92 2.18 5.85
C PHE A 43 -12.45 1.04 6.77
N ILE A 44 -13.00 -0.17 6.59
CA ILE A 44 -12.60 -1.37 7.34
C ILE A 44 -11.13 -1.71 7.04
N LEU A 45 -10.73 -1.66 5.77
CA LEU A 45 -9.35 -1.94 5.36
C LEU A 45 -8.37 -0.90 5.94
N PHE A 46 -8.74 0.38 5.89
CA PHE A 46 -7.95 1.49 6.43
C PHE A 46 -7.76 1.38 7.94
N THR A 47 -8.85 1.20 8.68
CA THR A 47 -8.82 1.06 10.15
C THR A 47 -8.06 -0.18 10.59
N SER A 48 -8.23 -1.30 9.89
CA SER A 48 -7.46 -2.54 10.13
C SER A 48 -5.96 -2.31 9.89
N GLY A 49 -5.60 -1.57 8.84
CA GLY A 49 -4.22 -1.18 8.56
C GLY A 49 -3.58 -0.41 9.71
N ILE A 50 -4.26 0.62 10.22
CA ILE A 50 -3.80 1.40 11.37
C ILE A 50 -3.67 0.51 12.62
N ALA A 51 -4.65 -0.37 12.87
CA ALA A 51 -4.62 -1.26 14.01
C ALA A 51 -3.43 -2.23 13.97
N ILE A 52 -3.12 -2.79 12.79
CA ILE A 52 -1.93 -3.64 12.59
C ILE A 52 -0.65 -2.85 12.89
N VAL A 53 -0.56 -1.60 12.40
CA VAL A 53 0.61 -0.75 12.67
C VAL A 53 0.77 -0.44 14.16
N GLY A 54 -0.32 -0.08 14.84
CA GLY A 54 -0.30 0.15 16.29
C GLY A 54 0.09 -1.10 17.07
N ALA A 55 -0.41 -2.27 16.66
CA ALA A 55 0.00 -3.55 17.23
C ALA A 55 1.48 -3.85 16.96
N MET A 56 1.99 -3.59 15.76
CA MET A 56 3.40 -3.80 15.43
C MET A 56 4.33 -2.92 16.28
N MET A 57 3.97 -1.65 16.50
CA MET A 57 4.77 -0.74 17.35
C MET A 57 4.88 -1.19 18.81
N VAL A 58 3.91 -1.97 19.31
CA VAL A 58 3.90 -2.48 20.69
C VAL A 58 4.47 -3.90 20.78
N LEU A 59 4.17 -4.75 19.79
CA LEU A 59 4.49 -6.18 19.81
C LEU A 59 5.87 -6.49 19.22
N VAL A 60 6.41 -5.65 18.33
CA VAL A 60 7.71 -5.87 17.72
C VAL A 60 8.77 -5.06 18.46
N PRO A 61 9.69 -5.72 19.20
CA PRO A 61 10.79 -5.05 19.85
C PRO A 61 11.68 -4.30 18.84
N GLU A 62 12.03 -3.06 19.15
CA GLU A 62 12.88 -2.21 18.30
C GLU A 62 14.21 -2.88 17.95
N ASN A 63 14.82 -3.60 18.90
CA ASN A 63 16.06 -4.35 18.68
C ASN A 63 15.92 -5.42 17.60
N ILE A 64 14.75 -6.07 17.48
CA ILE A 64 14.49 -7.03 16.42
C ILE A 64 14.46 -6.30 15.08
N VAL A 65 13.73 -5.18 14.98
CA VAL A 65 13.67 -4.38 13.75
C VAL A 65 15.06 -3.91 13.32
N ILE A 66 15.86 -3.36 14.23
CA ILE A 66 17.22 -2.90 13.91
C ILE A 66 18.08 -4.08 13.43
N SER A 67 18.03 -5.22 14.12
CA SER A 67 18.86 -6.39 13.78
C SER A 67 18.45 -7.13 12.50
N THR A 68 17.19 -6.99 12.04
CA THR A 68 16.66 -7.70 10.85
C THR A 68 16.36 -6.79 9.65
N LEU A 69 15.97 -5.55 9.89
CA LEU A 69 15.55 -4.58 8.88
C LEU A 69 16.39 -3.30 8.88
N GLY A 70 17.25 -3.11 9.89
CA GLY A 70 18.06 -1.91 10.07
C GLY A 70 19.16 -1.75 9.01
N ARG A 71 19.85 -0.62 9.03
CA ARG A 71 20.86 -0.27 8.03
C ARG A 71 21.99 -1.31 7.92
N GLU A 72 22.42 -1.87 9.04
CA GLU A 72 23.53 -2.84 9.09
C GLU A 72 23.19 -4.19 8.43
N THR A 73 21.91 -4.48 8.23
CA THR A 73 21.48 -5.72 7.58
C THR A 73 21.71 -5.73 6.07
N GLY A 74 21.91 -4.55 5.47
CA GLY A 74 22.24 -4.39 4.06
C GLY A 74 21.28 -5.15 3.13
N LEU A 75 21.82 -6.12 2.40
CA LEU A 75 21.06 -6.96 1.46
C LEU A 75 19.98 -7.81 2.14
N TRP A 76 20.22 -8.27 3.38
CA TRP A 76 19.24 -9.08 4.10
C TRP A 76 17.98 -8.29 4.43
N GLY A 77 18.14 -7.05 4.90
CA GLY A 77 17.01 -6.15 5.14
C GLY A 77 16.20 -5.89 3.87
N ILE A 78 16.86 -5.67 2.73
CA ILE A 78 16.20 -5.47 1.43
C ILE A 78 15.38 -6.71 1.02
N LEU A 79 15.94 -7.92 1.12
CA LEU A 79 15.23 -9.15 0.77
C LEU A 79 13.98 -9.36 1.64
N ILE A 80 14.11 -9.12 2.94
CA ILE A 80 12.97 -9.18 3.86
C ILE A 80 11.96 -8.07 3.52
N GLY A 81 12.43 -6.88 3.15
CA GLY A 81 11.59 -5.79 2.67
C GLY A 81 10.77 -6.16 1.43
N VAL A 82 11.38 -6.83 0.45
CA VAL A 82 10.66 -7.37 -0.73
C VAL A 82 9.61 -8.39 -0.29
N ALA A 83 9.95 -9.31 0.62
CA ALA A 83 9.00 -10.29 1.13
C ALA A 83 7.80 -9.61 1.82
N ILE A 84 8.05 -8.66 2.73
CA ILE A 84 7.01 -7.89 3.42
C ILE A 84 6.15 -7.11 2.41
N GLY A 85 6.77 -6.37 1.48
CA GLY A 85 6.07 -5.62 0.44
C GLY A 85 5.20 -6.50 -0.46
N SER A 86 5.63 -7.74 -0.70
CA SER A 86 4.87 -8.73 -1.47
C SER A 86 3.62 -9.23 -0.73
N MET A 87 3.61 -9.19 0.60
CA MET A 87 2.49 -9.62 1.43
C MET A 87 1.54 -8.48 1.79
N LEU A 88 2.03 -7.23 1.78
CA LEU A 88 1.20 -6.07 2.08
C LEU A 88 0.19 -5.79 0.96
N PRO A 89 -1.07 -5.42 1.27
CA PRO A 89 -2.04 -5.00 0.26
C PRO A 89 -1.54 -3.79 -0.52
N ALA A 90 -1.89 -3.67 -1.81
CA ALA A 90 -1.33 -2.63 -2.67
C ALA A 90 -1.90 -1.22 -2.41
N GLY A 91 -2.79 -1.05 -1.44
CA GLY A 91 -3.28 0.27 -1.03
C GLY A 91 -2.20 1.09 -0.32
N GLY A 92 -1.96 2.32 -0.77
CA GLY A 92 -1.08 3.28 -0.07
C GLY A 92 -1.52 3.53 1.38
N TYR A 93 -2.81 3.37 1.64
CA TYR A 93 -3.46 3.43 2.95
C TYR A 93 -2.89 2.48 4.01
N ILE A 94 -2.41 1.29 3.63
CA ILE A 94 -1.78 0.34 4.56
C ILE A 94 -0.26 0.44 4.47
N ARG A 95 0.29 0.52 3.26
CA ARG A 95 1.75 0.48 3.06
C ARG A 95 2.47 1.68 3.67
N LEU A 96 1.92 2.89 3.55
CA LEU A 96 2.59 4.10 4.04
C LEU A 96 2.69 4.14 5.58
N PRO A 97 1.60 3.88 6.34
CA PRO A 97 1.71 3.82 7.80
C PRO A 97 2.65 2.72 8.30
N VAL A 98 2.65 1.53 7.68
CA VAL A 98 3.54 0.43 8.04
C VAL A 98 5.00 0.83 7.83
N VAL A 99 5.32 1.40 6.68
CA VAL A 99 6.67 1.87 6.37
C VAL A 99 7.12 2.97 7.33
N LEU A 100 6.25 3.93 7.64
CA LEU A 100 6.54 4.98 8.61
C LEU A 100 6.88 4.39 9.97
N ALA A 101 6.11 3.40 10.44
CA ALA A 101 6.37 2.74 11.71
C ALA A 101 7.71 1.98 11.71
N LEU A 102 8.02 1.24 10.64
CA LEU A 102 9.30 0.55 10.52
C LEU A 102 10.47 1.54 10.49
N LEU A 103 10.35 2.66 9.78
CA LEU A 103 11.35 3.74 9.79
C LEU A 103 11.57 4.29 11.21
N THR A 104 10.49 4.56 11.96
CA THR A 104 10.60 5.06 13.34
C THR A 104 11.24 4.06 14.30
N LEU A 105 11.12 2.75 14.01
CA LEU A 105 11.75 1.66 14.76
C LEU A 105 13.19 1.36 14.29
N GLY A 106 13.76 2.18 13.40
CA GLY A 106 15.14 2.05 12.95
C GLY A 106 15.37 1.17 11.72
N ALA A 107 14.32 0.82 10.96
CA ALA A 107 14.48 0.13 9.69
C ALA A 107 15.28 0.98 8.68
N GLY A 108 16.15 0.33 7.90
CA GLY A 108 16.98 0.99 6.90
C GLY A 108 16.15 1.52 5.73
N VAL A 109 16.57 2.66 5.18
CA VAL A 109 15.92 3.30 4.02
C VAL A 109 15.82 2.35 2.82
N GLY A 110 16.86 1.53 2.57
CA GLY A 110 16.85 0.52 1.51
C GLY A 110 15.74 -0.52 1.67
N THR A 111 15.57 -1.05 2.89
CA THR A 111 14.50 -1.99 3.25
C THR A 111 13.11 -1.39 3.01
N VAL A 112 12.94 -0.15 3.44
CA VAL A 112 11.69 0.59 3.32
C VAL A 112 11.33 0.88 1.86
N VAL A 113 12.31 1.30 1.05
CA VAL A 113 12.09 1.50 -0.38
C VAL A 113 11.77 0.18 -1.08
N ALA A 114 12.40 -0.93 -0.67
CA ALA A 114 12.06 -2.26 -1.18
C ALA A 114 10.59 -2.61 -0.92
N ILE A 115 10.09 -2.39 0.31
CA ILE A 115 8.69 -2.61 0.68
C ILE A 115 7.73 -1.81 -0.23
N LEU A 116 8.06 -0.54 -0.49
CA LEU A 116 7.22 0.34 -1.31
C LEU A 116 7.26 -0.03 -2.80
N ALA A 117 8.42 -0.41 -3.31
CA ALA A 117 8.65 -0.70 -4.72
C ALA A 117 8.20 -2.12 -5.14
N THR A 118 8.07 -3.04 -4.18
CA THR A 118 7.54 -4.38 -4.46
C THR A 118 6.01 -4.37 -4.67
N ARG A 119 5.55 -5.17 -5.63
CA ARG A 119 4.13 -5.44 -5.87
C ARG A 119 3.61 -6.51 -4.90
N SER A 120 2.39 -6.31 -4.44
CA SER A 120 1.66 -7.30 -3.64
C SER A 120 1.25 -8.54 -4.45
N LEU A 121 1.54 -9.72 -3.92
CA LEU A 121 1.14 -11.03 -4.47
C LEU A 121 -0.33 -11.36 -4.20
N LEU A 122 -1.01 -10.61 -3.32
CA LEU A 122 -2.44 -10.77 -3.08
C LEU A 122 -3.28 -10.50 -4.34
N TYR A 123 -2.73 -9.78 -5.32
CA TYR A 123 -3.37 -9.51 -6.61
C TYR A 123 -3.21 -10.65 -7.63
N LEU A 124 -2.47 -11.73 -7.30
CA LEU A 124 -2.23 -12.83 -8.23
C LEU A 124 -3.52 -13.40 -8.84
N PRO A 125 -4.59 -13.72 -8.07
CA PRO A 125 -5.80 -14.28 -8.66
C PRO A 125 -6.47 -13.34 -9.67
N GLN A 126 -6.56 -12.06 -9.32
CA GLN A 126 -7.15 -11.02 -10.17
C GLN A 126 -6.31 -10.80 -11.42
N SER A 127 -5.00 -10.78 -11.27
CA SER A 127 -4.06 -10.54 -12.36
C SER A 127 -3.96 -11.71 -13.33
N ILE A 128 -4.00 -12.94 -12.83
CA ILE A 128 -4.11 -14.14 -13.67
C ILE A 128 -5.43 -14.12 -14.44
N GLY A 129 -6.52 -13.70 -13.80
CA GLY A 129 -7.81 -13.54 -14.47
C GLY A 129 -7.80 -12.51 -15.61
N PHE A 130 -7.02 -11.44 -15.47
CA PHE A 130 -6.97 -10.35 -16.46
C PHE A 130 -5.93 -10.57 -17.58
N PHE A 131 -4.69 -10.94 -17.21
CA PHE A 131 -3.56 -11.06 -18.14
C PHE A 131 -3.24 -12.49 -18.56
N GLY A 132 -3.79 -13.49 -17.86
CA GLY A 132 -3.47 -14.90 -18.05
C GLY A 132 -2.18 -15.34 -17.33
N ALA A 133 -2.11 -16.62 -16.99
CA ALA A 133 -1.03 -17.18 -16.17
C ALA A 133 0.37 -17.05 -16.79
N ARG A 134 0.48 -17.08 -18.12
CA ARG A 134 1.77 -16.95 -18.83
C ARG A 134 2.39 -15.57 -18.66
N VAL A 135 1.57 -14.52 -18.69
CA VAL A 135 2.03 -13.14 -18.50
C VAL A 135 2.35 -12.90 -17.02
N GLU A 136 1.53 -13.42 -16.11
CA GLU A 136 1.79 -13.28 -14.67
C GLU A 136 3.06 -13.99 -14.19
N ALA A 137 3.40 -15.12 -14.81
CA ALA A 137 4.68 -15.81 -14.56
C ALA A 137 5.90 -14.93 -14.89
N ILE A 138 5.75 -13.95 -15.79
CA ILE A 138 6.80 -12.98 -16.13
C ILE A 138 6.69 -11.75 -15.21
N LEU A 139 5.48 -11.23 -15.00
CA LEU A 139 5.26 -10.01 -14.20
C LEU A 139 5.72 -10.19 -12.75
N THR A 140 5.35 -11.30 -12.11
CA THR A 140 5.65 -11.54 -10.70
C THR A 140 7.15 -11.42 -10.38
N PRO A 141 8.06 -12.18 -11.03
CA PRO A 141 9.48 -12.03 -10.78
C PRO A 141 10.02 -10.65 -11.19
N SER A 142 9.50 -10.03 -12.26
CA SER A 142 9.90 -8.67 -12.65
C SER A 142 9.60 -7.64 -11.57
N PHE A 143 8.44 -7.71 -10.92
CA PHE A 143 8.10 -6.79 -9.83
C PHE A 143 8.90 -7.06 -8.55
N LEU A 144 9.19 -8.33 -8.23
CA LEU A 144 10.05 -8.67 -7.09
C LEU A 144 11.49 -8.16 -7.31
N LEU A 145 12.03 -8.36 -8.51
CA LEU A 145 13.35 -7.84 -8.92
C LEU A 145 13.38 -6.31 -8.92
N SER A 146 12.31 -5.66 -9.35
CA SER A 146 12.20 -4.20 -9.32
C SER A 146 12.26 -3.68 -7.89
N GLY A 147 11.52 -4.30 -6.96
CA GLY A 147 11.57 -3.94 -5.55
C GLY A 147 12.95 -4.14 -4.92
N PHE A 148 13.59 -5.28 -5.21
CA PHE A 148 14.96 -5.54 -4.78
C PHE A 148 15.95 -4.49 -5.31
N SER A 149 15.88 -4.19 -6.61
CA SER A 149 16.78 -3.23 -7.26
C SER A 149 16.59 -1.81 -6.73
N ALA A 150 15.35 -1.39 -6.50
CA ALA A 150 15.03 -0.09 -5.91
C ALA A 150 15.54 0.02 -4.47
N GLY A 151 15.35 -1.03 -3.66
CA GLY A 151 15.87 -1.09 -2.30
C GLY A 151 17.39 -1.05 -2.23
N LEU A 152 18.05 -1.76 -3.15
CA LEU A 152 19.52 -1.74 -3.28
C LEU A 152 20.03 -0.34 -3.66
N PHE A 153 19.41 0.27 -4.66
CA PHE A 153 19.75 1.63 -5.09
C PHE A 153 19.57 2.65 -3.96
N ALA A 154 18.46 2.57 -3.23
CA ALA A 154 18.20 3.42 -2.07
C ALA A 154 19.18 3.17 -0.92
N HIS A 155 19.60 1.92 -0.70
CA HIS A 155 20.62 1.60 0.30
C HIS A 155 21.96 2.25 -0.03
N PHE A 156 22.39 2.20 -1.29
CA PHE A 156 23.62 2.87 -1.73
C PHE A 156 23.55 4.38 -1.58
N ILE A 157 22.44 5.01 -2.00
CA ILE A 157 22.24 6.46 -1.84
C ILE A 157 22.22 6.83 -0.36
N ALA A 158 21.49 6.09 0.48
CA ALA A 158 21.46 6.34 1.91
C ALA A 158 22.87 6.23 2.53
N GLY A 159 23.73 5.35 2.02
CA GLY A 159 25.14 5.26 2.39
C GLY A 159 25.96 6.54 2.16
N ILE A 160 25.52 7.40 1.24
CA ILE A 160 26.20 8.65 0.84
C ILE A 160 25.67 9.86 1.63
N PHE A 161 24.37 9.86 1.99
CA PHE A 161 23.68 11.03 2.55
C PHE A 161 23.31 10.91 4.04
N LEU A 162 23.31 9.70 4.61
CA LEU A 162 22.97 9.40 6.01
C LEU A 162 24.10 8.62 6.66
#